data_AF-A0A0P0WGH5-F1
#
_entry.id   AF-A0A0P0WGH5-F1
#
_cell.length_a   1.000
_cell.length_b   1.000
_cell.length_c   1.000
_cell.angle_alpha   90.00
_cell.angle_beta   90.00
_cell.angle_gamma   90.00
#
_symmetry.space_group_name_H-M   'P 1'
#
loop_
_entity.id
_entity.type
_entity.pdbx_description
1 polymer ?
#
loop_
_entity_poly.entity_id
_entity_poly.type
_entity_poly.pdbx_seq_one_letter_code
_entity_poly.pdbx_strand_id
1 'polypeptide(L)'
;MGLPGAEPPAASGGGLPGFFGGKSKYVRMDDVLPQEQEEDGVGGGGGGVRVRRSHSSRRYVFACSVFASLNSVLLGYDVGVMSGCILFIQRDLHINEVQQEVLVGCLSFISLLGSLAGGRTSDAVGRKWTIGLAAIVFQAGAAVMTLAPSFEVLMVGRLLAGVGIGFGVMIAPVYIAEISPAASRGSFTSFPEIFINLGILLGYISNYAFSGLPDHVSWRVMLAVGILPSVSIAFALLVIPESPRWLVMKNRADEAREVLLKVTDSEDEAKERLAEIEAAAAVASAGKYGDKTVWQELTRPSPVIRRMLITGLGIQCFQQITGIDALVYYSPTIFRDAGITTESQLLVATVAVGFFKTAFIALAIVLIDRVGRKPLLYVSTNPL
;
A
#
# COMPACT_ATOMS: atom_id res chain seq x y z
N MET A 1 6.87 76.97 3.36
CA MET A 1 7.01 77.12 1.90
C MET A 1 6.13 76.07 1.23
N GLY A 2 5.05 76.51 0.57
CA GLY A 2 4.14 75.74 -0.32
C GLY A 2 3.27 74.65 0.34
N LEU A 3 2.07 74.92 0.88
CA LEU A 3 0.74 75.13 0.26
C LEU A 3 0.01 73.83 -0.25
N PRO A 4 -1.33 73.77 -0.17
CA PRO A 4 -2.12 72.67 0.43
C PRO A 4 -3.33 72.20 -0.43
N GLY A 5 -4.21 71.35 0.14
CA GLY A 5 -5.57 71.04 -0.33
C GLY A 5 -5.83 69.53 -0.43
N ALA A 6 -6.91 68.92 0.04
CA ALA A 6 -8.20 69.39 0.55
C ALA A 6 -8.84 68.32 1.47
N GLU A 7 -9.82 68.74 2.26
CA GLU A 7 -10.59 67.99 3.28
C GLU A 7 -11.41 66.78 2.77
N PRO A 8 -11.81 65.84 3.65
CA PRO A 8 -12.61 64.64 3.33
C PRO A 8 -14.12 64.94 3.39
N PRO A 9 -15.04 64.01 2.98
CA PRO A 9 -15.71 63.21 4.02
C PRO A 9 -16.32 61.85 3.58
N ALA A 10 -16.82 61.14 4.61
CA ALA A 10 -17.98 60.23 4.67
C ALA A 10 -17.78 58.71 4.51
N ALA A 11 -18.05 58.06 5.64
CA ALA A 11 -18.20 56.63 5.92
C ALA A 11 -19.03 55.82 4.91
N SER A 12 -18.55 54.61 4.58
CA SER A 12 -19.37 53.40 4.47
C SER A 12 -18.47 52.15 4.51
N GLY A 13 -19.05 51.03 4.94
CA GLY A 13 -18.40 49.86 5.51
C GLY A 13 -17.46 49.02 4.63
N GLY A 14 -16.68 48.19 5.31
CA GLY A 14 -15.82 47.14 4.74
C GLY A 14 -14.63 46.93 5.68
N GLY A 15 -14.62 46.00 6.63
CA GLY A 15 -14.86 44.57 6.42
C GLY A 15 -13.52 43.92 6.05
N LEU A 16 -12.82 43.41 7.08
CA LEU A 16 -11.51 42.72 7.02
C LEU A 16 -11.37 41.78 5.80
N PRO A 17 -10.24 41.81 5.06
CA PRO A 17 -10.07 40.94 3.90
C PRO A 17 -9.94 39.47 4.34
N GLY A 18 -10.95 38.69 3.93
CA GLY A 18 -11.06 37.27 4.18
C GLY A 18 -9.91 36.48 3.57
N PHE A 19 -9.20 35.79 4.45
CA PHE A 19 -8.17 34.80 4.18
C PHE A 19 -8.79 33.45 3.74
N PHE A 20 -9.77 33.44 2.85
CA PHE A 20 -10.37 32.23 2.28
C PHE A 20 -11.00 32.54 0.93
N GLY A 21 -10.32 32.23 -0.18
CA GLY A 21 -10.86 32.54 -1.51
C GLY A 21 -9.96 32.25 -2.71
N GLY A 22 -9.03 31.30 -2.61
CA GLY A 22 -8.27 30.83 -3.77
C GLY A 22 -9.01 29.67 -4.45
N LYS A 23 -9.78 29.95 -5.51
CA LYS A 23 -10.45 28.95 -6.35
C LYS A 23 -9.44 27.88 -6.81
N SER A 24 -9.54 26.68 -6.23
CA SER A 24 -8.83 25.50 -6.72
C SER A 24 -9.45 25.09 -8.04
N LYS A 25 -8.75 25.41 -9.14
CA LYS A 25 -9.08 24.99 -10.50
C LYS A 25 -8.69 23.52 -10.70
N TYR A 26 -9.36 22.62 -9.98
CA TYR A 26 -9.37 21.19 -10.30
C TYR A 26 -10.60 20.95 -11.18
N VAL A 27 -10.40 21.01 -12.49
CA VAL A 27 -11.37 20.55 -13.49
C VAL A 27 -11.31 19.03 -13.45
N ARG A 28 -12.45 18.38 -13.17
CA ARG A 28 -12.56 16.92 -13.25
C ARG A 28 -12.42 16.58 -14.73
N MET A 29 -11.70 15.52 -15.08
CA MET A 29 -11.48 15.15 -16.49
C MET A 29 -12.79 14.72 -17.19
N ASP A 30 -13.89 14.60 -16.44
CA ASP A 30 -15.26 14.42 -16.94
C ASP A 30 -15.92 15.73 -17.43
N ASP A 31 -15.37 16.90 -17.11
CA ASP A 31 -15.90 18.23 -17.47
C ASP A 31 -15.35 18.76 -18.82
N VAL A 32 -14.56 17.93 -19.55
CA VAL A 32 -13.97 18.25 -20.87
C VAL A 32 -14.59 17.36 -21.97
N LEU A 33 -15.81 16.88 -21.76
CA LEU A 33 -16.65 16.39 -22.84
C LEU A 33 -17.49 17.57 -23.35
N PRO A 34 -17.51 17.87 -24.66
CA PRO A 34 -18.37 18.92 -25.19
C PRO A 34 -19.82 18.65 -24.79
N GLN A 35 -20.48 19.64 -24.22
CA GLN A 35 -21.94 19.64 -24.11
C GLN A 35 -22.50 19.44 -25.52
N GLU A 36 -23.24 18.34 -25.69
CA GLU A 36 -24.01 18.08 -26.91
C GLU A 36 -24.84 19.33 -27.22
N GLN A 37 -24.58 19.90 -28.40
CA GLN A 37 -25.48 20.89 -28.98
C GLN A 37 -26.81 20.16 -29.25
N GLU A 38 -27.87 20.64 -28.61
CA GLU A 38 -29.25 20.40 -29.05
C GLU A 38 -29.38 20.97 -30.47
N GLU A 39 -29.08 20.16 -31.49
CA GLU A 39 -29.59 20.37 -32.83
C GLU A 39 -30.94 19.66 -32.94
N ASP A 40 -31.99 20.47 -32.90
CA ASP A 40 -33.32 20.12 -33.36
C ASP A 40 -33.26 19.67 -34.83
N GLY A 41 -33.52 18.39 -35.09
CA GLY A 41 -34.02 17.96 -36.40
C GLY A 41 -33.39 16.71 -37.00
N VAL A 42 -34.22 15.67 -37.08
CA VAL A 42 -34.20 14.58 -38.07
C VAL A 42 -33.32 13.36 -37.77
N GLY A 43 -33.95 12.40 -37.07
CA GLY A 43 -34.01 11.00 -37.51
C GLY A 43 -32.75 10.13 -37.38
N GLY A 44 -32.60 9.45 -36.25
CA GLY A 44 -31.71 8.29 -36.14
C GLY A 44 -31.64 7.76 -34.71
N GLY A 45 -32.23 6.58 -34.47
CA GLY A 45 -32.24 5.94 -33.16
C GLY A 45 -30.84 5.55 -32.68
N GLY A 46 -30.36 6.20 -31.64
CA GLY A 46 -29.16 5.82 -30.89
C GLY A 46 -29.48 5.78 -29.40
N GLY A 47 -29.85 4.61 -28.89
CA GLY A 47 -30.07 4.41 -27.47
C GLY A 47 -28.75 4.58 -26.70
N GLY A 48 -28.74 5.46 -25.70
CA GLY A 48 -27.65 5.58 -24.74
C GLY A 48 -27.43 4.26 -24.01
N VAL A 49 -26.44 3.49 -24.44
CA VAL A 49 -26.01 2.27 -23.75
C VAL A 49 -25.27 2.71 -22.50
N ARG A 50 -26.00 2.87 -21.39
CA ARG A 50 -25.40 2.74 -20.05
C ARG A 50 -24.85 1.33 -19.96
N VAL A 51 -23.54 1.18 -20.23
CA VAL A 51 -22.82 -0.10 -20.11
C VAL A 51 -23.02 -0.60 -18.69
N ARG A 52 -23.93 -1.55 -18.56
CA ARG A 52 -24.31 -2.17 -17.30
C ARG A 52 -23.13 -3.07 -16.91
N ARG A 53 -22.31 -2.61 -15.95
CA ARG A 53 -21.14 -3.35 -15.44
C ARG A 53 -21.46 -4.83 -15.33
N SER A 54 -20.70 -5.68 -16.03
CA SER A 54 -20.85 -7.11 -15.89
C SER A 54 -20.39 -7.49 -14.49
N HIS A 55 -21.27 -8.10 -13.70
CA HIS A 55 -20.92 -8.55 -12.35
C HIS A 55 -19.71 -9.49 -12.34
N SER A 56 -19.36 -10.12 -13.47
CA SER A 56 -18.25 -11.06 -13.60
C SER A 56 -16.87 -10.37 -13.54
N SER A 57 -16.62 -9.36 -14.38
CA SER A 57 -15.30 -8.72 -14.50
C SER A 57 -14.90 -8.00 -13.20
N ARG A 58 -15.88 -7.35 -12.54
CA ARG A 58 -15.65 -6.70 -11.25
C ARG A 58 -15.32 -7.70 -10.13
N ARG A 59 -15.94 -8.89 -10.14
CA ARG A 59 -15.62 -9.98 -9.21
C ARG A 59 -14.21 -10.53 -9.46
N TYR A 60 -13.82 -10.66 -10.73
CA TYR A 60 -12.50 -11.13 -11.10
C TYR A 60 -11.39 -10.16 -10.68
N VAL A 61 -11.55 -8.86 -10.92
CA VAL A 61 -10.60 -7.83 -10.46
C VAL A 61 -10.53 -7.80 -8.93
N PHE A 62 -11.68 -7.89 -8.26
CA PHE A 62 -11.72 -7.98 -6.80
C PHE A 62 -10.95 -9.20 -6.29
N ALA A 63 -11.18 -10.38 -6.86
CA ALA A 63 -10.44 -11.58 -6.50
C ALA A 63 -8.94 -11.42 -6.73
N CYS A 64 -8.52 -10.90 -7.89
CA CYS A 64 -7.11 -10.61 -8.17
C CYS A 64 -6.50 -9.63 -7.17
N SER A 65 -7.26 -8.61 -6.76
CA SER A 65 -6.81 -7.61 -5.78
C SER A 65 -6.63 -8.24 -4.41
N VAL A 66 -7.60 -9.04 -3.95
CA VAL A 66 -7.53 -9.80 -2.70
C VAL A 66 -6.32 -10.74 -2.70
N PHE A 67 -6.13 -11.50 -3.79
CA PHE A 67 -5.00 -12.42 -3.92
C PHE A 67 -3.65 -11.71 -3.92
N ALA A 68 -3.53 -10.58 -4.64
CA ALA A 68 -2.31 -9.77 -4.61
C ALA A 68 -2.05 -9.16 -3.23
N SER A 69 -3.10 -8.81 -2.49
CA SER A 69 -3.01 -8.30 -1.12
C SER A 69 -2.73 -9.37 -0.06
N LEU A 70 -2.80 -10.68 -0.37
CA LEU A 70 -2.42 -11.72 0.60
C LEU A 70 -0.97 -11.59 1.06
N ASN A 71 -0.07 -11.13 0.18
CA ASN A 71 1.32 -10.88 0.56
C ASN A 71 1.44 -9.75 1.59
N SER A 72 0.52 -8.79 1.55
CA SER A 72 0.42 -7.72 2.54
C SER A 72 -0.03 -8.24 3.91
N VAL A 73 -0.81 -9.32 3.97
CA VAL A 73 -1.15 -9.99 5.24
C VAL A 73 0.09 -10.56 5.91
N LEU A 74 1.02 -11.15 5.15
CA LEU A 74 2.26 -11.70 5.71
C LEU A 74 3.13 -10.62 6.33
N LEU A 75 3.25 -9.47 5.66
CA LEU A 75 3.93 -8.31 6.22
C LEU A 75 3.26 -7.87 7.52
N GLY A 76 1.94 -7.73 7.50
CA GLY A 76 1.18 -7.36 8.70
C GLY A 76 1.37 -8.36 9.83
N TYR A 77 1.30 -9.65 9.52
CA TYR A 77 1.48 -10.73 10.48
C TYR A 77 2.88 -10.68 11.10
N ASP A 78 3.93 -10.49 10.30
CA ASP A 78 5.30 -10.34 10.79
C ASP A 78 5.43 -9.19 11.80
N VAL A 79 4.87 -8.03 11.48
CA VAL A 79 4.86 -6.87 12.37
C VAL A 79 4.10 -7.18 13.66
N GLY A 80 2.90 -7.76 13.54
CA GLY A 80 2.04 -8.07 14.68
C GLY A 80 2.59 -9.17 15.59
N VAL A 81 3.12 -10.25 15.00
CA VAL A 81 3.68 -11.37 15.77
C VAL A 81 4.95 -10.95 16.51
N MET A 82 5.79 -10.14 15.87
CA MET A 82 7.04 -9.69 16.48
C MET A 82 6.83 -8.80 17.71
N SER A 83 5.71 -8.08 17.83
CA SER A 83 5.42 -7.27 19.02
C SER A 83 5.35 -8.12 20.30
N GLY A 84 4.78 -9.32 20.22
CA GLY A 84 4.66 -10.25 21.34
C GLY A 84 5.85 -11.20 21.42
N CYS A 85 6.28 -11.76 20.29
CA CYS A 85 7.43 -12.67 20.23
C CYS A 85 8.69 -12.07 20.84
N ILE A 86 8.92 -10.76 20.70
CA ILE A 86 10.15 -10.13 21.20
C ILE A 86 10.32 -10.27 22.72
N LEU A 87 9.22 -10.31 23.48
CA LEU A 87 9.24 -10.52 24.93
C LEU A 87 9.69 -11.95 25.28
N PHE A 88 9.20 -12.94 24.54
CA PHE A 88 9.56 -14.35 24.74
C PHE A 88 10.98 -14.65 24.26
N ILE A 89 11.38 -14.09 23.10
CA ILE A 89 12.74 -14.21 22.56
C ILE A 89 13.76 -13.61 23.54
N GLN A 90 13.42 -12.49 24.21
CA GLN A 90 14.27 -11.89 25.23
C GLN A 90 14.60 -12.86 26.36
N ARG A 91 13.59 -13.60 26.83
CA ARG A 91 13.72 -14.51 27.97
C ARG A 91 14.41 -15.81 27.58
N ASP A 92 14.10 -16.34 26.40
CA ASP A 92 14.67 -17.60 25.93
C ASP A 92 16.15 -17.43 25.56
N LEU A 93 16.48 -16.44 24.73
CA LEU A 93 17.84 -16.21 24.22
C LEU A 93 18.66 -15.24 25.07
N HIS A 94 18.10 -14.67 26.13
CA HIS A 94 18.77 -13.70 27.02
C HIS A 94 19.37 -12.51 26.27
N ILE A 95 18.67 -12.03 25.24
CA ILE A 95 19.14 -10.92 24.40
C ILE A 95 18.97 -9.56 25.11
N ASN A 96 19.89 -8.64 24.84
CA ASN A 96 19.83 -7.29 25.38
C ASN A 96 18.85 -6.39 24.59
N GLU A 97 18.53 -5.22 25.15
CA GLU A 97 17.59 -4.25 24.53
C GLU A 97 18.08 -3.80 23.14
N VAL A 98 19.40 -3.55 22.99
CA VAL A 98 19.99 -3.16 21.70
C VAL A 98 19.79 -4.26 20.64
N GLN A 99 19.91 -5.54 21.02
CA GLN A 99 19.69 -6.67 20.13
C GLN A 99 18.22 -6.79 19.71
N GLN A 100 17.28 -6.51 20.62
CA GLN A 100 15.86 -6.42 20.30
C GLN A 100 15.57 -5.30 19.30
N GLU A 101 16.10 -4.10 19.56
CA GLU A 101 15.94 -2.95 18.67
C GLU A 101 16.55 -3.20 17.29
N VAL A 102 17.72 -3.83 17.23
CA VAL A 102 18.35 -4.22 15.95
C VAL A 102 17.49 -5.26 15.22
N LEU A 103 16.92 -6.24 15.93
CA LEU A 103 16.06 -7.27 15.33
C LEU A 103 14.78 -6.68 14.72
N VAL A 104 14.20 -5.65 15.35
CA VAL A 104 13.02 -4.95 14.81
C VAL A 104 13.44 -3.98 13.70
N GLY A 105 14.45 -3.16 13.94
CA GLY A 105 14.87 -2.06 13.05
C GLY A 105 15.55 -2.51 11.76
N CYS A 106 16.28 -3.64 11.78
CA CYS A 106 16.96 -4.14 10.58
C CYS A 106 15.98 -4.46 9.45
N LEU A 107 14.73 -4.82 9.78
CA LEU A 107 13.70 -5.15 8.82
C LEU A 107 13.43 -3.98 7.87
N SER A 108 13.30 -2.76 8.40
CA SER A 108 13.03 -1.56 7.60
C SER A 108 14.17 -1.25 6.64
N PHE A 109 15.42 -1.40 7.11
CA PHE A 109 16.60 -1.17 6.28
C PHE A 109 16.72 -2.19 5.14
N ILE A 110 16.55 -3.48 5.45
CA ILE A 110 16.62 -4.53 4.44
C ILE A 110 15.41 -4.50 3.50
N SER A 111 14.22 -4.17 4.00
CA SER A 111 13.02 -4.03 3.17
C SER A 111 13.19 -2.90 2.15
N LEU A 112 13.89 -1.82 2.50
CA LEU A 112 14.26 -0.77 1.54
C LEU A 112 15.11 -1.35 0.40
N LEU A 113 16.18 -2.07 0.72
CA LEU A 113 17.03 -2.70 -0.29
C LEU A 113 16.26 -3.74 -1.12
N GLY A 114 15.41 -4.53 -0.46
CA GLY A 114 14.51 -5.49 -1.09
C GLY A 114 13.54 -4.81 -2.06
N SER A 115 12.97 -3.67 -1.71
CA SER A 115 12.05 -2.92 -2.59
C SER A 115 12.74 -2.38 -3.84
N LEU A 116 13.97 -1.90 -3.70
CA LEU A 116 14.80 -1.41 -4.82
C LEU A 116 15.17 -2.54 -5.78
N ALA A 117 15.54 -3.70 -5.25
CA ALA A 117 15.83 -4.89 -6.05
C ALA A 117 14.55 -5.50 -6.66
N GLY A 118 13.44 -5.45 -5.94
CA GLY A 118 12.15 -5.97 -6.35
C GLY A 118 11.62 -5.27 -7.59
N GLY A 119 11.80 -3.94 -7.72
CA GLY A 119 11.37 -3.20 -8.90
C GLY A 119 11.98 -3.77 -10.19
N ARG A 120 13.32 -3.88 -10.24
CA ARG A 120 14.03 -4.48 -11.37
C ARG A 120 13.66 -5.94 -11.61
N THR A 121 13.51 -6.71 -10.55
CA THR A 121 13.12 -8.12 -10.66
C THR A 121 11.72 -8.25 -11.26
N SER A 122 10.79 -7.36 -10.90
CA SER A 122 9.43 -7.35 -11.44
C SER A 122 9.36 -7.05 -12.92
N ASP A 123 10.23 -6.19 -13.43
CA ASP A 123 10.30 -5.87 -14.85
C ASP A 123 10.94 -7.04 -15.64
N ALA A 124 11.89 -7.74 -15.03
CA ALA A 124 12.55 -8.89 -15.64
C ALA A 124 11.63 -10.12 -15.72
N VAL A 125 11.08 -10.56 -14.58
CA VAL A 125 10.42 -11.86 -14.40
C VAL A 125 8.90 -11.78 -14.52
N GLY A 126 8.31 -10.62 -14.24
CA GLY A 126 6.86 -10.44 -14.18
C GLY A 126 6.36 -10.20 -12.77
N ARG A 127 5.15 -9.65 -12.66
CA ARG A 127 4.59 -9.17 -11.40
C ARG A 127 4.06 -10.35 -10.59
N LYS A 128 3.36 -11.28 -11.24
CA LYS A 128 2.91 -12.55 -10.64
C LYS A 128 4.06 -13.35 -10.05
N TRP A 129 5.12 -13.57 -10.83
CA TRP A 129 6.27 -14.36 -10.36
C TRP A 129 7.08 -13.64 -9.29
N THR A 130 7.12 -12.31 -9.30
CA THR A 130 7.77 -11.53 -8.23
C THR A 130 7.01 -11.64 -6.91
N ILE A 131 5.68 -11.68 -6.92
CA ILE A 131 4.87 -11.99 -5.72
C ILE A 131 5.24 -13.38 -5.18
N GLY A 132 5.40 -14.37 -6.07
CA GLY A 132 5.81 -15.71 -5.66
C GLY A 132 7.22 -15.77 -5.09
N LEU A 133 8.17 -15.08 -5.72
CA LEU A 133 9.53 -14.97 -5.21
C LEU A 133 9.56 -14.30 -3.82
N ALA A 134 8.78 -13.23 -3.63
CA ALA A 134 8.64 -12.55 -2.35
C ALA A 134 8.14 -13.52 -1.25
N ALA A 135 7.10 -14.30 -1.56
CA ALA A 135 6.54 -15.28 -0.64
C ALA A 135 7.53 -16.39 -0.28
N ILE A 136 8.28 -16.92 -1.25
CA ILE A 136 9.29 -17.97 -1.03
C ILE A 136 10.44 -17.45 -0.17
N VAL A 137 10.96 -16.26 -0.48
CA VAL A 137 12.06 -15.66 0.29
C VAL A 137 11.62 -15.34 1.72
N PHE A 138 10.39 -14.84 1.89
CA PHE A 138 9.80 -14.62 3.20
C PHE A 138 9.63 -15.91 3.99
N GLN A 139 9.09 -16.97 3.38
CA GLN A 139 8.93 -18.29 3.98
C GLN A 139 10.25 -18.87 4.45
N ALA A 140 11.29 -18.78 3.62
CA ALA A 140 12.63 -19.25 3.98
C ALA A 140 13.15 -18.49 5.21
N GLY A 141 12.98 -17.17 5.26
CA GLY A 141 13.31 -16.36 6.43
C GLY A 141 12.52 -16.77 7.67
N ALA A 142 11.20 -16.93 7.55
CA ALA A 142 10.32 -17.34 8.65
C ALA A 142 10.66 -18.75 9.18
N ALA A 143 11.00 -19.70 8.30
CA ALA A 143 11.42 -21.03 8.68
C ALA A 143 12.76 -21.02 9.43
N VAL A 144 13.73 -20.23 8.95
CA VAL A 144 15.03 -20.04 9.63
C VAL A 144 14.82 -19.42 11.01
N MET A 145 13.98 -18.39 11.13
CA MET A 145 13.67 -17.77 12.43
C MET A 145 13.00 -18.77 13.38
N THR A 146 12.01 -19.52 12.91
CA THR A 146 11.29 -20.54 13.71
C THR A 146 12.24 -21.58 14.31
N LEU A 147 13.26 -22.00 13.56
CA LEU A 147 14.23 -23.01 13.97
C LEU A 147 15.50 -22.43 14.59
N ALA A 148 15.58 -21.11 14.80
CA ALA A 148 16.81 -20.46 15.24
C ALA A 148 17.20 -20.87 16.67
N PRO A 149 18.40 -21.44 16.91
CA PRO A 149 18.87 -21.76 18.26
C PRO A 149 19.59 -20.59 18.94
N SER A 150 19.98 -19.56 18.18
CA SER A 150 20.72 -18.39 18.68
C SER A 150 20.28 -17.10 17.99
N PHE A 151 20.67 -15.96 18.55
CA PHE A 151 20.35 -14.63 18.01
C PHE A 151 20.91 -14.42 16.59
N GLU A 152 22.09 -14.95 16.29
CA GLU A 152 22.72 -14.82 14.98
C GLU A 152 21.89 -15.52 13.89
N VAL A 153 21.41 -16.73 14.17
CA VAL A 153 20.55 -17.47 13.22
C VAL A 153 19.21 -16.78 13.07
N LEU A 154 18.65 -16.26 14.16
CA LEU A 154 17.42 -15.47 14.14
C LEU A 154 17.59 -14.22 13.26
N MET A 155 18.73 -13.54 13.37
CA MET A 155 19.06 -12.38 12.55
C MET A 155 19.16 -12.73 11.07
N VAL A 156 19.83 -13.83 10.71
CA VAL A 156 19.90 -14.29 9.31
C VAL A 156 18.49 -14.53 8.74
N GLY A 157 17.62 -15.19 9.51
CA GLY A 157 16.22 -15.39 9.13
C GLY A 157 15.46 -14.06 8.97
N ARG A 158 15.72 -13.09 9.85
CA ARG A 158 15.11 -11.74 9.82
C ARG A 158 15.51 -10.96 8.57
N LEU A 159 16.80 -10.99 8.22
CA LEU A 159 17.31 -10.35 7.01
C LEU A 159 16.67 -10.96 5.75
N LEU A 160 16.59 -12.30 5.68
CA LEU A 160 15.91 -12.99 4.58
C LEU A 160 14.43 -12.61 4.49
N ALA A 161 13.71 -12.64 5.61
CA ALA A 161 12.31 -12.24 5.67
C ALA A 161 12.12 -10.79 5.21
N GLY A 162 13.00 -9.87 5.64
CA GLY A 162 13.00 -8.47 5.23
C GLY A 162 13.15 -8.27 3.72
N VAL A 163 13.97 -9.09 3.04
CA VAL A 163 14.07 -9.03 1.57
C VAL A 163 12.74 -9.41 0.93
N GLY A 164 12.12 -10.50 1.40
CA GLY A 164 10.80 -10.95 0.92
C GLY A 164 9.71 -9.90 1.13
N ILE A 165 9.68 -9.27 2.32
CA ILE A 165 8.77 -8.16 2.63
C ILE A 165 9.00 -6.99 1.67
N GLY A 166 10.25 -6.58 1.45
CA GLY A 166 10.60 -5.47 0.56
C GLY A 166 10.10 -5.67 -0.88
N PHE A 167 10.27 -6.88 -1.42
CA PHE A 167 9.71 -7.24 -2.74
C PHE A 167 8.17 -7.12 -2.73
N GLY A 168 7.56 -7.65 -1.68
CA GLY A 168 6.13 -7.68 -1.45
C GLY A 168 5.44 -6.31 -1.43
N VAL A 169 5.99 -5.37 -0.65
CA VAL A 169 5.43 -4.02 -0.48
C VAL A 169 5.38 -3.27 -1.79
N MET A 170 6.42 -3.41 -2.62
CA MET A 170 6.52 -2.72 -3.88
C MET A 170 5.62 -3.37 -4.94
N ILE A 171 5.55 -4.71 -5.00
CA ILE A 171 4.89 -5.39 -6.11
C ILE A 171 3.36 -5.39 -6.01
N ALA A 172 2.79 -5.49 -4.80
CA ALA A 172 1.35 -5.64 -4.63
C ALA A 172 0.56 -4.40 -5.13
N PRO A 173 0.92 -3.16 -4.76
CA PRO A 173 0.22 -1.97 -5.28
C PRO A 173 0.40 -1.80 -6.79
N VAL A 174 1.59 -2.14 -7.33
CA VAL A 174 1.88 -2.04 -8.77
C VAL A 174 1.01 -3.00 -9.56
N TYR A 175 0.97 -4.28 -9.16
CA TYR A 175 0.14 -5.28 -9.81
C TYR A 175 -1.35 -4.90 -9.79
N ILE A 176 -1.84 -4.47 -8.62
CA ILE A 176 -3.24 -4.04 -8.47
C ILE A 176 -3.54 -2.83 -9.35
N ALA A 177 -2.63 -1.85 -9.42
CA ALA A 177 -2.83 -0.67 -10.26
C ALA A 177 -2.87 -1.03 -11.76
N GLU A 178 -2.05 -1.98 -12.19
CA GLU A 178 -1.97 -2.40 -13.60
C GLU A 178 -3.15 -3.27 -14.05
N ILE A 179 -3.75 -4.05 -13.14
CA ILE A 179 -4.94 -4.87 -13.46
C ILE A 179 -6.26 -4.12 -13.26
N SER A 180 -6.28 -3.09 -12.42
CA SER A 180 -7.52 -2.41 -12.04
C SER A 180 -8.02 -1.43 -13.11
N PRO A 181 -9.35 -1.39 -13.36
CA PRO A 181 -9.98 -0.34 -14.16
C PRO A 181 -9.72 1.05 -13.58
N ALA A 182 -9.53 2.05 -14.46
CA ALA A 182 -9.18 3.42 -14.05
C ALA A 182 -10.14 4.00 -13.01
N ALA A 183 -11.45 3.77 -13.17
CA ALA A 183 -12.49 4.28 -12.28
C ALA A 183 -12.46 3.69 -10.86
N SER A 184 -11.91 2.49 -10.67
CA SER A 184 -11.84 1.80 -9.36
C SER A 184 -10.42 1.58 -8.85
N ARG A 185 -9.41 2.00 -9.61
CA ARG A 185 -8.00 1.82 -9.30
C ARG A 185 -7.66 2.34 -7.91
N GLY A 186 -8.16 3.53 -7.54
CA GLY A 186 -7.90 4.13 -6.24
C GLY A 186 -8.35 3.27 -5.05
N SER A 187 -9.55 2.71 -5.12
CA SER A 187 -10.12 1.86 -4.06
C SER A 187 -9.34 0.54 -3.95
N PHE A 188 -9.08 -0.12 -5.09
CA PHE A 188 -8.31 -1.38 -5.09
C PHE A 188 -6.87 -1.19 -4.63
N THR A 189 -6.22 -0.08 -4.98
CA THR A 189 -4.86 0.20 -4.49
C THR A 189 -4.76 0.41 -2.98
N SER A 190 -5.89 0.59 -2.27
CA SER A 190 -5.93 0.65 -0.81
C SER A 190 -6.10 -0.72 -0.13
N PHE A 191 -6.39 -1.79 -0.89
CA PHE A 191 -6.53 -3.14 -0.33
C PHE A 191 -5.27 -3.65 0.36
N PRO A 192 -4.05 -3.47 -0.18
CA PRO A 192 -2.83 -3.86 0.50
C PRO A 192 -2.79 -3.35 1.94
N GLU A 193 -3.17 -2.09 2.18
CA GLU A 193 -3.15 -1.49 3.52
C GLU A 193 -4.16 -2.15 4.47
N ILE A 194 -5.38 -2.46 4.02
CA ILE A 194 -6.35 -3.22 4.83
C ILE A 194 -5.76 -4.57 5.23
N PHE A 195 -5.12 -5.25 4.28
CA PHE A 195 -4.58 -6.58 4.47
C PHE A 195 -3.34 -6.56 5.38
N ILE A 196 -2.51 -5.51 5.34
CA ILE A 196 -1.45 -5.29 6.35
C ILE A 196 -2.07 -5.23 7.74
N ASN A 197 -3.12 -4.44 7.93
CA ASN A 197 -3.70 -4.26 9.26
C ASN A 197 -4.45 -5.51 9.75
N LEU A 198 -5.12 -6.22 8.84
CA LEU A 198 -5.66 -7.55 9.12
C LEU A 198 -4.55 -8.53 9.54
N GLY A 199 -3.40 -8.49 8.86
CA GLY A 199 -2.22 -9.27 9.23
C GLY A 199 -1.72 -8.94 10.63
N ILE A 200 -1.61 -7.65 10.98
CA ILE A 200 -1.20 -7.20 12.32
C ILE A 200 -2.15 -7.73 13.38
N LEU A 201 -3.47 -7.63 13.15
CA LEU A 201 -4.48 -8.17 14.04
C LEU A 201 -4.33 -9.69 14.22
N LEU A 202 -4.12 -10.43 13.13
CA LEU A 202 -3.87 -11.88 13.20
C LEU A 202 -2.58 -12.20 13.98
N GLY A 203 -1.53 -11.39 13.83
CA GLY A 203 -0.30 -11.51 14.61
C GLY A 203 -0.55 -11.31 16.11
N TYR A 204 -1.32 -10.30 16.50
CA TYR A 204 -1.68 -10.08 17.91
C TYR A 204 -2.54 -11.22 18.47
N ILE A 205 -3.50 -11.72 17.69
CA ILE A 205 -4.33 -12.87 18.07
C ILE A 205 -3.45 -14.11 18.24
N SER A 206 -2.48 -14.33 17.34
CA SER A 206 -1.52 -15.43 17.43
C SER A 206 -0.69 -15.33 18.72
N ASN A 207 -0.17 -14.14 19.03
CA ASN A 207 0.57 -13.92 20.28
C ASN A 207 -0.27 -14.27 21.51
N TYR A 208 -1.53 -13.83 21.56
CA TYR A 208 -2.43 -14.16 22.67
C TYR A 208 -2.77 -15.66 22.73
N ALA A 209 -3.03 -16.29 21.59
CA ALA A 209 -3.41 -17.70 21.53
C ALA A 209 -2.29 -18.65 21.98
N PHE A 210 -1.04 -18.31 21.66
CA PHE A 210 0.12 -19.17 21.92
C PHE A 210 0.97 -18.73 23.12
N SER A 211 0.60 -17.65 23.83
CA SER A 211 1.34 -17.19 25.01
C SER A 211 1.27 -18.17 26.19
N GLY A 212 0.31 -19.09 26.20
CA GLY A 212 0.19 -20.11 27.25
C GLY A 212 1.20 -21.27 27.14
N LEU A 213 1.98 -21.31 26.05
CA LEU A 213 3.03 -22.32 25.87
C LEU A 213 4.31 -21.91 26.62
N PRO A 214 5.26 -22.84 26.84
CA PRO A 214 6.58 -22.50 27.39
C PRO A 214 7.33 -21.54 26.47
N ASP A 215 8.04 -20.55 27.03
CA ASP A 215 8.74 -19.49 26.29
C ASP A 215 9.52 -20.01 25.07
N HIS A 216 10.32 -21.06 25.22
CA HIS A 216 11.13 -21.67 24.15
C HIS A 216 10.33 -22.26 22.96
N VAL A 217 9.04 -22.54 23.15
CA VAL A 217 8.12 -23.06 22.13
C VAL A 217 7.20 -21.96 21.63
N SER A 218 6.73 -21.08 22.51
CA SER A 218 5.73 -20.04 22.23
C SER A 218 6.11 -19.20 21.02
N TRP A 219 7.28 -18.56 21.06
CA TRP A 219 7.71 -17.67 19.98
C TRP A 219 7.99 -18.41 18.67
N ARG A 220 8.44 -19.68 18.75
CA ARG A 220 8.66 -20.52 17.56
C ARG A 220 7.34 -20.87 16.89
N VAL A 221 6.33 -21.28 17.66
CA VAL A 221 5.00 -21.59 17.13
C VAL A 221 4.33 -20.35 16.56
N MET A 222 4.44 -19.20 17.24
CA MET A 222 3.94 -17.92 16.75
C MET A 222 4.54 -17.57 15.37
N LEU A 223 5.86 -17.74 15.18
CA LEU A 223 6.50 -17.53 13.88
C LEU A 223 6.10 -18.61 12.85
N ALA A 224 6.00 -19.87 13.25
CA ALA A 224 5.63 -20.99 12.39
C ALA A 224 4.23 -20.82 11.79
N VAL A 225 3.28 -20.32 12.57
CA VAL A 225 1.92 -20.02 12.10
C VAL A 225 1.92 -18.97 10.99
N GLY A 226 2.90 -18.06 10.98
CA GLY A 226 3.12 -17.09 9.91
C GLY A 226 3.50 -17.71 8.56
N ILE A 227 3.92 -18.97 8.55
CA ILE A 227 4.18 -19.72 7.32
C ILE A 227 2.86 -20.19 6.67
N LEU A 228 1.77 -20.36 7.42
CA LEU A 228 0.50 -20.84 6.84
C LEU A 228 -0.10 -19.91 5.77
N PRO A 229 -0.22 -18.57 5.98
CA PRO A 229 -0.77 -17.67 4.96
C PRO A 229 0.01 -17.66 3.64
N SER A 230 1.29 -18.02 3.67
CA SER A 230 2.11 -18.07 2.46
C SER A 230 1.82 -19.29 1.58
N VAL A 231 1.31 -20.39 2.16
CA VAL A 231 0.81 -21.53 1.37
C VAL A 231 -0.39 -21.12 0.52
N SER A 232 -1.29 -20.28 1.07
CA SER A 232 -2.40 -19.71 0.29
C SER A 232 -1.93 -18.83 -0.87
N ILE A 233 -0.76 -18.19 -0.77
CA ILE A 233 -0.20 -17.43 -1.90
C ILE A 233 0.21 -18.37 -3.04
N ALA A 234 0.78 -19.53 -2.76
CA ALA A 234 1.13 -20.49 -3.82
C ALA A 234 -0.11 -20.88 -4.64
N PHE A 235 -1.26 -21.09 -4.00
CA PHE A 235 -2.53 -21.31 -4.68
C PHE A 235 -3.02 -20.07 -5.42
N ALA A 236 -2.90 -18.89 -4.81
CA ALA A 236 -3.27 -17.63 -5.43
C ALA A 236 -2.50 -17.38 -6.75
N LEU A 237 -1.19 -17.71 -6.77
CA LEU A 237 -0.35 -17.60 -7.97
C LEU A 237 -0.85 -18.47 -9.11
N LEU A 238 -1.50 -19.61 -8.86
CA LEU A 238 -2.05 -20.44 -9.93
C LEU A 238 -3.27 -19.79 -10.59
N VAL A 239 -4.01 -18.97 -9.85
CA VAL A 239 -5.27 -18.36 -10.30
C VAL A 239 -5.05 -16.97 -10.90
N ILE A 240 -4.12 -16.17 -10.36
CA ILE A 240 -3.91 -14.80 -10.83
C ILE A 240 -3.23 -14.76 -12.21
N PRO A 241 -3.67 -13.86 -13.11
CA PRO A 241 -3.00 -13.62 -14.37
C PRO A 241 -1.73 -12.80 -14.17
N GLU A 242 -0.92 -12.68 -15.21
CA GLU A 242 0.18 -11.72 -15.24
C GLU A 242 -0.35 -10.32 -15.59
N SER A 243 0.40 -9.28 -15.24
CA SER A 243 0.03 -7.90 -15.57
C SER A 243 -0.07 -7.70 -17.09
N PRO A 244 -1.18 -7.12 -17.61
CA PRO A 244 -1.31 -6.77 -19.03
C PRO A 244 -0.18 -5.87 -19.51
N ARG A 245 0.24 -4.92 -18.66
CA ARG A 245 1.31 -3.97 -18.98
C ARG A 245 2.65 -4.68 -19.13
N TRP A 246 2.93 -5.65 -18.26
CA TRP A 246 4.15 -6.44 -18.37
C TRP A 246 4.14 -7.35 -19.60
N LEU A 247 3.00 -7.98 -19.90
CA LEU A 247 2.84 -8.84 -21.07
C LEU A 247 3.11 -8.07 -22.37
N VAL A 248 2.57 -6.86 -22.52
CA VAL A 248 2.87 -5.98 -23.67
C VAL A 248 4.37 -5.65 -23.74
N MET A 249 5.00 -5.32 -22.60
CA MET A 249 6.44 -5.03 -22.55
C MET A 249 7.33 -6.22 -22.89
N LYS A 250 6.81 -7.45 -22.84
CA LYS A 250 7.48 -8.67 -23.28
C LYS A 250 7.06 -9.13 -24.67
N ASN A 251 6.40 -8.27 -25.46
CA ASN A 251 5.88 -8.57 -26.80
C ASN A 251 4.83 -9.71 -26.81
N ARG A 252 4.06 -9.86 -25.73
CA ARG A 252 2.98 -10.86 -25.58
C ARG A 252 1.62 -10.16 -25.55
N ALA A 253 1.31 -9.38 -26.59
CA ALA A 253 0.11 -8.56 -26.67
C ALA A 253 -1.19 -9.40 -26.70
N ASP A 254 -1.18 -10.58 -27.33
CA ASP A 254 -2.34 -11.46 -27.40
C ASP A 254 -2.77 -11.94 -26.00
N GLU A 255 -1.80 -12.35 -25.17
CA GLU A 255 -2.07 -12.71 -23.78
C GLU A 255 -2.52 -11.51 -22.95
N ALA A 256 -1.95 -10.33 -23.20
CA ALA A 256 -2.39 -9.10 -22.55
C ALA A 256 -3.87 -8.80 -22.87
N ARG A 257 -4.30 -9.00 -24.11
CA ARG A 257 -5.70 -8.89 -24.53
C ARG A 257 -6.59 -9.89 -23.79
N GLU A 258 -6.19 -11.15 -23.70
CA GLU A 258 -6.97 -12.16 -22.96
C GLU A 258 -7.15 -11.80 -21.49
N VAL A 259 -6.11 -11.25 -20.84
CA VAL A 259 -6.21 -10.77 -19.47
C VAL A 259 -7.16 -9.57 -19.40
N LEU A 260 -7.00 -8.59 -20.31
CA LEU A 260 -7.85 -7.39 -20.37
C LEU A 260 -9.33 -7.73 -20.54
N LEU A 261 -9.65 -8.71 -21.40
CA LEU A 261 -11.02 -9.20 -21.60
C LEU A 261 -11.64 -9.82 -20.33
N LYS A 262 -10.83 -10.36 -19.41
CA LYS A 262 -11.31 -10.89 -18.13
C LYS A 262 -11.53 -9.81 -17.06
N VAL A 263 -10.85 -8.67 -17.19
CA VAL A 263 -10.86 -7.60 -16.17
C VAL A 263 -11.71 -6.40 -16.55
N THR A 264 -12.07 -6.25 -17.82
CA THR A 264 -12.93 -5.19 -18.35
C THR A 264 -14.34 -5.70 -18.65
N ASP A 265 -15.30 -4.77 -18.75
CA ASP A 265 -16.71 -5.12 -18.95
C ASP A 265 -17.08 -5.27 -20.44
N SER A 266 -16.33 -4.65 -21.35
CA SER A 266 -16.55 -4.72 -22.79
C SER A 266 -15.26 -5.01 -23.56
N GLU A 267 -15.40 -5.67 -24.72
CA GLU A 267 -14.28 -5.91 -25.62
C GLU A 267 -13.70 -4.60 -26.18
N ASP A 268 -14.53 -3.56 -26.33
CA ASP A 268 -14.05 -2.24 -26.78
C ASP A 268 -13.20 -1.56 -25.71
N GLU A 269 -13.57 -1.63 -24.41
CA GLU A 269 -12.73 -1.13 -23.32
C GLU A 269 -11.41 -1.91 -23.25
N ALA A 270 -11.44 -3.23 -23.48
CA ALA A 270 -10.22 -4.04 -23.53
C ALA A 270 -9.27 -3.60 -24.65
N LYS A 271 -9.82 -3.33 -25.85
CA LYS A 271 -9.04 -2.85 -27.01
C LYS A 271 -8.46 -1.47 -26.77
N GLU A 272 -9.25 -0.54 -26.24
CA GLU A 272 -8.81 0.81 -25.91
C GLU A 272 -7.66 0.79 -24.89
N ARG A 273 -7.83 0.03 -23.79
CA ARG A 273 -6.78 -0.17 -22.78
C ARG A 273 -5.52 -0.80 -23.35
N LEU A 274 -5.67 -1.79 -24.24
CA LEU A 274 -4.52 -2.42 -24.89
C LEU A 274 -3.76 -1.40 -25.75
N ALA A 275 -4.47 -0.61 -26.54
CA ALA A 275 -3.88 0.44 -27.37
C ALA A 275 -3.17 1.52 -26.53
N GLU A 276 -3.75 1.94 -25.41
CA GLU A 276 -3.10 2.85 -24.46
C GLU A 276 -1.80 2.27 -23.90
N ILE A 277 -1.82 0.99 -23.51
CA ILE A 277 -0.64 0.29 -22.96
C ILE A 277 0.44 0.15 -24.05
N GLU A 278 0.07 -0.21 -25.26
CA GLU A 278 0.98 -0.34 -26.41
C GLU A 278 1.59 1.01 -26.80
N ALA A 279 0.80 2.08 -26.81
CA ALA A 279 1.31 3.43 -27.05
C ALA A 279 2.31 3.85 -25.97
N ALA A 280 2.00 3.61 -24.69
CA ALA A 280 2.92 3.89 -23.59
C ALA A 280 4.21 3.05 -23.66
N ALA A 281 4.08 1.78 -24.05
CA ALA A 281 5.17 0.86 -24.29
C ALA A 281 6.09 1.31 -25.44
N ALA A 282 5.50 1.77 -26.55
CA ALA A 282 6.23 2.27 -27.70
C ALA A 282 7.04 3.52 -27.34
N VAL A 283 6.47 4.46 -26.58
CA VAL A 283 7.20 5.65 -26.10
C VAL A 283 8.37 5.26 -25.19
N ALA A 284 8.16 4.30 -24.28
CA ALA A 284 9.23 3.80 -23.41
C ALA A 284 10.37 3.13 -24.19
N SER A 285 10.05 2.43 -25.28
CA SER A 285 11.00 1.71 -26.13
C SER A 285 11.72 2.62 -27.14
N ALA A 286 11.04 3.65 -27.64
CA ALA A 286 11.57 4.59 -28.63
C ALA A 286 12.44 5.70 -28.00
N GLY A 287 12.19 6.05 -26.74
CA GLY A 287 13.07 6.89 -25.96
C GLY A 287 14.23 6.08 -25.37
N LYS A 288 15.41 6.69 -25.23
CA LYS A 288 16.56 6.17 -24.46
C LYS A 288 16.25 6.00 -22.96
N TYR A 289 15.07 5.50 -22.56
CA TYR A 289 14.76 5.15 -21.18
C TYR A 289 15.39 3.80 -20.80
N GLY A 290 16.70 3.69 -20.96
CA GLY A 290 17.46 2.72 -20.17
C GLY A 290 17.52 3.21 -18.72
N ASP A 291 17.78 2.32 -17.76
CA ASP A 291 17.94 2.59 -16.31
C ASP A 291 18.62 3.95 -15.96
N LYS A 292 19.50 4.45 -16.84
CA LYS A 292 20.15 5.76 -16.74
C LYS A 292 19.19 6.94 -16.67
N THR A 293 18.04 6.94 -17.35
CA THR A 293 17.11 8.08 -17.33
C THR A 293 16.35 8.19 -16.02
N VAL A 294 15.95 7.08 -15.39
CA VAL A 294 15.21 7.13 -14.11
C VAL A 294 16.10 7.74 -13.01
N TRP A 295 17.36 7.31 -12.91
CA TRP A 295 18.31 7.90 -11.96
C TRP A 295 18.73 9.33 -12.33
N GLN A 296 18.78 9.67 -13.62
CA GLN A 296 19.01 11.05 -14.07
C GLN A 296 17.81 11.96 -13.78
N GLU A 297 16.58 11.48 -13.93
CA GLU A 297 15.38 12.23 -13.55
C GLU A 297 15.27 12.36 -12.03
N LEU A 298 15.74 11.38 -11.25
CA LEU A 298 15.77 11.52 -9.80
C LEU A 298 16.78 12.57 -9.33
N THR A 299 17.92 12.68 -10.03
CA THR A 299 18.97 13.67 -9.72
C THR A 299 18.69 15.05 -10.31
N ARG A 300 17.91 15.15 -11.39
CA ARG A 300 17.46 16.40 -12.02
C ARG A 300 15.96 16.33 -12.36
N PRO A 301 15.08 16.30 -11.34
CA PRO A 301 13.66 16.11 -11.57
C PRO A 301 13.04 17.33 -12.25
N SER A 302 12.18 17.09 -13.22
CA SER A 302 11.31 18.13 -13.78
C SER A 302 10.46 18.76 -12.66
N PRO A 303 9.97 20.00 -12.81
CA PRO A 303 9.17 20.66 -11.77
C PRO A 303 7.94 19.85 -11.32
N VAL A 304 7.37 19.04 -12.23
CA VAL A 304 6.25 18.15 -11.93
C VAL A 304 6.72 16.97 -11.08
N ILE A 305 7.76 16.25 -11.51
CA ILE A 305 8.32 15.12 -10.76
C ILE A 305 8.81 15.57 -9.40
N ARG A 306 9.47 16.73 -9.31
CA ARG A 306 9.92 17.31 -8.04
C ARG A 306 8.76 17.54 -7.07
N ARG A 307 7.63 18.09 -7.53
CA ARG A 307 6.43 18.26 -6.68
C ARG A 307 5.86 16.91 -6.23
N MET A 308 5.83 15.91 -7.13
CA MET A 308 5.35 14.57 -6.80
C MET A 308 6.27 13.87 -5.77
N LEU A 309 7.59 13.98 -5.94
CA LEU A 309 8.58 13.45 -5.01
C LEU A 309 8.46 14.13 -3.65
N ILE A 310 8.44 15.46 -3.59
CA ILE A 310 8.29 16.19 -2.32
C ILE A 310 6.99 15.80 -1.61
N THR A 311 5.89 15.69 -2.34
CA THR A 311 4.59 15.32 -1.75
C THR A 311 4.60 13.87 -1.27
N GLY A 312 5.09 12.93 -2.09
CA GLY A 312 5.11 11.50 -1.75
C GLY A 312 6.06 11.19 -0.59
N LEU A 313 7.32 11.63 -0.68
CA LEU A 313 8.29 11.49 0.42
C LEU A 313 7.82 12.24 1.66
N GLY A 314 7.30 13.46 1.51
CA GLY A 314 6.79 14.25 2.62
C GLY A 314 5.70 13.51 3.39
N ILE A 315 4.70 12.99 2.68
CA ILE A 315 3.61 12.21 3.30
C ILE A 315 4.16 10.98 4.02
N GLN A 316 5.08 10.22 3.39
CA GLN A 316 5.64 9.02 4.02
C GLN A 316 6.49 9.35 5.26
N CYS A 317 7.29 10.42 5.20
CA CYS A 317 8.07 10.89 6.35
C CYS A 317 7.16 11.31 7.50
N PHE A 318 6.12 12.11 7.23
CA PHE A 318 5.18 12.51 8.27
C PHE A 318 4.43 11.31 8.86
N GLN A 319 4.05 10.33 8.03
CA GLN A 319 3.44 9.09 8.52
C GLN A 319 4.35 8.37 9.51
N GLN A 320 5.65 8.22 9.21
CA GLN A 320 6.58 7.53 10.12
C GLN A 320 6.93 8.36 11.37
N ILE A 321 6.99 9.69 11.27
CA ILE A 321 7.22 10.58 12.42
C ILE A 321 6.11 10.47 13.47
N THR A 322 4.88 10.08 13.09
CA THR A 322 3.81 9.82 14.07
C THR A 322 4.17 8.72 15.09
N GLY A 323 5.18 7.90 14.81
CA GLY A 323 5.60 6.81 15.68
C GLY A 323 4.69 5.60 15.65
N ILE A 324 3.83 5.47 14.63
CA ILE A 324 2.85 4.38 14.53
C ILE A 324 3.51 3.00 14.55
N ASP A 325 4.65 2.82 13.87
CA ASP A 325 5.37 1.55 13.86
C ASP A 325 5.94 1.22 15.25
N ALA A 326 6.50 2.22 15.95
CA ALA A 326 6.97 2.04 17.31
C ALA A 326 5.83 1.65 18.26
N LEU A 327 4.66 2.29 18.12
CA LEU A 327 3.48 1.91 18.88
C LEU A 327 3.05 0.48 18.59
N VAL A 328 3.01 0.05 17.32
CA VAL A 328 2.58 -1.30 16.93
C VAL A 328 3.55 -2.38 17.43
N TYR A 329 4.87 -2.16 17.31
CA TYR A 329 5.89 -3.11 17.76
C TYR A 329 6.02 -3.17 19.28
N TYR A 330 5.98 -2.03 19.96
CA TYR A 330 6.22 -1.95 21.41
C TYR A 330 4.92 -1.81 22.22
N SER A 331 3.75 -2.03 21.61
CA SER A 331 2.45 -2.00 22.31
C SER A 331 2.46 -2.81 23.61
N PRO A 332 2.94 -4.07 23.66
CA PRO A 332 2.98 -4.82 24.91
C PRO A 332 3.86 -4.15 25.98
N THR A 333 5.02 -3.62 25.58
CA THR A 333 5.95 -2.92 26.48
C THR A 333 5.33 -1.63 27.02
N ILE A 334 4.68 -0.84 26.16
CA ILE A 334 4.01 0.41 26.54
C ILE A 334 2.90 0.14 27.56
N PHE A 335 2.09 -0.89 27.35
CA PHE A 335 1.05 -1.25 28.31
C PHE A 335 1.59 -1.80 29.62
N ARG A 336 2.74 -2.49 29.57
CA ARG A 336 3.44 -2.95 30.76
C ARG A 336 3.92 -1.78 31.60
N ASP A 337 4.52 -0.79 30.95
CA ASP A 337 5.01 0.42 31.60
C ASP A 337 3.86 1.31 32.11
N ALA A 338 2.68 1.21 31.50
CA ALA A 338 1.44 1.83 31.98
C ALA A 338 0.81 1.12 33.20
N GLY A 339 1.38 0.01 33.66
CA GLY A 339 0.98 -0.69 34.89
C GLY A 339 0.20 -1.99 34.70
N ILE A 340 0.03 -2.47 33.46
CA ILE A 340 -0.57 -3.80 33.22
C ILE A 340 0.50 -4.87 33.46
N THR A 341 0.37 -5.63 34.55
CA THR A 341 1.40 -6.61 34.96
C THR A 341 1.19 -8.02 34.41
N THR A 342 -0.05 -8.37 34.02
CA THR A 342 -0.35 -9.71 33.54
C THR A 342 -0.16 -9.82 32.02
N GLU A 343 0.61 -10.80 31.57
CA GLU A 343 0.89 -11.02 30.14
C GLU A 343 -0.37 -11.24 29.31
N SER A 344 -1.33 -12.00 29.83
CA SER A 344 -2.61 -12.20 29.15
C SER A 344 -3.35 -10.88 28.95
N GLN A 345 -3.29 -9.96 29.93
CA GLN A 345 -3.91 -8.64 29.83
C GLN A 345 -3.15 -7.74 28.84
N LEU A 346 -1.81 -7.81 28.81
CA LEU A 346 -0.99 -7.10 27.83
C LEU A 346 -1.35 -7.50 26.40
N LEU A 347 -1.41 -8.81 26.16
CA LEU A 347 -1.71 -9.34 24.83
C LEU A 347 -3.16 -9.06 24.43
N VAL A 348 -4.13 -9.17 25.34
CA VAL A 348 -5.52 -8.75 25.06
C VAL A 348 -5.61 -7.26 24.74
N ALA A 349 -4.88 -6.41 25.46
CA ALA A 349 -4.84 -4.98 25.16
C ALA A 349 -4.27 -4.72 23.75
N THR A 350 -3.23 -5.44 23.34
CA THR A 350 -2.69 -5.32 21.98
C THR A 350 -3.68 -5.80 20.91
N VAL A 351 -4.41 -6.89 21.15
CA VAL A 351 -5.48 -7.36 20.25
C VAL A 351 -6.55 -6.28 20.10
N ALA A 352 -6.93 -5.61 21.19
CA ALA A 352 -7.88 -4.49 21.13
C ALA A 352 -7.34 -3.34 20.26
N VAL A 353 -6.06 -2.95 20.43
CA VAL A 353 -5.41 -1.96 19.56
C VAL A 353 -5.47 -2.38 18.10
N GLY A 354 -5.12 -3.62 17.77
CA GLY A 354 -5.18 -4.15 16.40
C GLY A 354 -6.59 -4.13 15.81
N PHE A 355 -7.60 -4.46 16.63
CA PHE A 355 -9.00 -4.45 16.22
C PHE A 355 -9.46 -3.03 15.86
N PHE A 356 -9.26 -2.07 16.77
CA PHE A 356 -9.64 -0.68 16.52
C PHE A 356 -8.87 -0.11 15.32
N LYS A 357 -7.55 -0.35 15.24
CA LYS A 357 -6.73 0.09 14.10
C LYS A 357 -7.30 -0.42 12.77
N THR A 358 -7.62 -1.70 12.69
CA THR A 358 -8.18 -2.31 11.46
C THR A 358 -9.57 -1.75 11.14
N ALA A 359 -10.43 -1.57 12.14
CA ALA A 359 -11.77 -1.01 11.97
C ALA A 359 -11.72 0.44 11.46
N PHE A 360 -10.86 1.28 12.04
CA PHE A 360 -10.71 2.68 11.61
C PHE A 360 -10.12 2.79 10.20
N ILE A 361 -9.23 1.88 9.79
CA ILE A 361 -8.69 1.87 8.43
C ILE A 361 -9.73 1.45 7.40
N ALA A 362 -10.54 0.42 7.72
CA ALA A 362 -11.67 0.05 6.87
C ALA A 362 -12.66 1.21 6.73
N LEU A 363 -12.97 1.92 7.82
CA LEU A 363 -13.81 3.11 7.81
C LEU A 363 -13.18 4.24 6.98
N ALA A 364 -11.88 4.50 7.15
CA ALA A 364 -11.16 5.54 6.41
C ALA A 364 -11.21 5.31 4.90
N ILE A 365 -11.12 4.06 4.44
CA ILE A 365 -11.20 3.73 3.01
C ILE A 365 -12.61 3.93 2.47
N VAL A 366 -13.65 3.61 3.23
CA VAL A 366 -15.03 3.93 2.83
C VAL A 366 -15.25 5.45 2.77
N LEU A 367 -14.64 6.19 3.70
CA LEU A 367 -14.71 7.65 3.73
C LEU A 367 -13.89 8.32 2.63
N ILE A 368 -12.78 7.73 2.19
CA ILE A 368 -11.89 8.34 1.18
C ILE A 368 -12.59 8.55 -0.15
N ASP A 369 -13.47 7.61 -0.53
CA ASP A 369 -14.23 7.67 -1.77
C ASP A 369 -15.40 8.66 -1.66
N ARG A 370 -15.86 8.98 -0.45
CA ARG A 370 -16.99 9.90 -0.21
C ARG A 370 -16.56 11.34 0.06
N VAL A 371 -15.55 11.53 0.89
CA VAL A 371 -15.09 12.84 1.38
C VAL A 371 -13.87 13.34 0.59
N GLY A 372 -13.09 12.42 0.02
CA GLY A 372 -11.83 12.72 -0.64
C GLY A 372 -10.64 12.71 0.32
N ARG A 373 -9.43 12.70 -0.27
CA ARG A 373 -8.16 12.46 0.44
C ARG A 373 -7.71 13.62 1.33
N LYS A 374 -7.82 14.87 0.86
CA LYS A 374 -7.33 16.05 1.57
C LYS A 374 -8.08 16.36 2.87
N PRO A 375 -9.43 16.35 2.91
CA PRO A 375 -10.14 16.64 4.15
C PRO A 375 -9.85 15.61 5.24
N LEU A 376 -9.74 14.33 4.89
CA LEU A 376 -9.36 13.27 5.85
C LEU A 376 -7.98 13.52 6.46
N LEU A 377 -7.00 13.91 5.64
CA LEU A 377 -5.67 14.30 6.13
C LEU A 377 -5.76 15.47 7.12
N TYR A 378 -6.49 16.54 6.78
CA TYR A 378 -6.62 17.70 7.67
C TYR A 378 -7.26 17.37 9.00
N VAL A 379 -8.34 16.56 9.00
CA VAL A 379 -9.00 16.13 10.23
C VAL A 379 -8.06 15.30 11.11
N SER A 380 -7.23 14.44 10.51
CA SER A 380 -6.30 13.60 11.27
C SER A 380 -5.12 14.38 11.90
N THR A 381 -4.71 15.50 11.29
CA THR A 381 -3.56 16.29 11.75
C THR A 381 -3.92 17.45 12.68
N ASN A 382 -5.20 17.82 12.75
CA ASN A 382 -5.60 18.96 13.57
C ASN A 382 -5.73 18.51 15.02
N PRO A 383 -4.93 19.04 15.97
CA PRO A 383 -5.19 18.80 17.37
C PRO A 383 -6.54 19.48 17.68
N LEU A 384 -7.51 18.68 18.12
CA LEU A 384 -8.76 19.19 18.68
C LEU A 384 -8.50 20.14 19.85
#